data_AF-A0A7W1H4V4-F1
#
_entry.id   AF-A0A7W1H4V4-F1
#
_cell.length_a   1.000
_cell.length_b   1.000
_cell.length_c   1.000
_cell.angle_alpha   90.00
_cell.angle_beta   90.00
_cell.angle_gamma   90.00
#
_symmetry.space_group_name_H-M   'P 1'
#
loop_
_entity.id
_entity.type
_entity.pdbx_description
1 polymer ?
#
loop_
_entity_poly.entity_id
_entity_poly.type
_entity_poly.pdbx_seq_one_letter_code
_entity_poly.pdbx_strand_id
1 'polypeptide(L)'
;ARARHSPEVCVVDAEQLGRAKDPDEFVRSRGPAAWRELLETRTCGIAWRAHELAAVSRDSPAPERRAALARAGQWLGTLPPRLALQQEEAVQVIAEHCGYSSEAVARSFRARFWAVPERERQPTKSRIVGRTLER
;
A
#
# COMPACT_ATOMS: atom_id res chain seq x y z
N ALA A 1 14.75 2.48 -12.53
CA ALA A 1 13.94 3.70 -12.30
C ALA A 1 12.60 3.56 -13.04
N ARG A 2 11.52 4.22 -12.58
CA ARG A 2 10.29 4.37 -13.38
C ARG A 2 10.64 5.20 -14.62
N ALA A 3 10.14 4.84 -15.80
CA ALA A 3 10.33 5.66 -17.00
C ALA A 3 9.76 7.06 -16.74
N ARG A 4 10.43 8.13 -17.21
CA ARG A 4 10.02 9.52 -16.96
C ARG A 4 8.56 9.82 -17.35
N HIS A 5 7.96 9.01 -18.22
CA HIS A 5 6.60 9.18 -18.74
C HIS A 5 5.66 8.02 -18.38
N SER A 6 6.00 7.19 -17.41
CA SER A 6 5.07 6.16 -16.96
C SER A 6 3.91 6.86 -16.22
N PRO A 7 2.66 6.73 -16.70
CA PRO A 7 1.51 7.42 -16.12
C PRO A 7 1.23 6.90 -14.72
N GLU A 8 0.72 7.76 -13.83
CA GLU A 8 0.15 7.33 -12.56
C GLU A 8 -1.14 6.58 -12.84
N VAL A 9 -1.25 5.37 -12.27
CA VAL A 9 -2.45 4.57 -12.38
C VAL A 9 -3.33 4.95 -11.21
N CYS A 10 -4.48 5.55 -11.53
CA CYS A 10 -5.52 5.88 -10.57
C CYS A 10 -6.79 5.11 -10.93
N VAL A 11 -7.61 4.86 -9.93
CA VAL A 11 -8.88 4.15 -10.05
C VAL A 11 -9.99 5.08 -9.57
N VAL A 12 -11.05 5.16 -10.36
CA VAL A 12 -12.32 5.79 -9.97
C VAL A 12 -13.26 4.66 -9.55
N ASP A 13 -13.91 4.83 -8.42
CA ASP A 13 -14.92 3.88 -7.95
C ASP A 13 -16.14 3.91 -8.88
N ALA A 14 -16.52 2.73 -9.40
CA ALA A 14 -17.65 2.59 -10.31
C ALA A 14 -18.98 2.97 -9.65
N GLU A 15 -19.11 2.80 -8.33
CA GLU A 15 -20.33 3.20 -7.61
C GLU A 15 -20.57 4.72 -7.69
N GLN A 16 -19.51 5.51 -7.79
CA GLN A 16 -19.60 6.98 -7.92
C GLN A 16 -20.12 7.43 -9.30
N LEU A 17 -20.13 6.55 -10.31
CA LEU A 17 -20.79 6.81 -11.60
C LEU A 17 -22.33 6.74 -11.48
N GLY A 18 -22.83 6.13 -10.40
CA GLY A 18 -24.25 6.02 -10.10
C GLY A 18 -25.01 5.25 -11.17
N ARG A 19 -25.97 5.90 -11.84
CA ARG A 19 -26.76 5.28 -12.93
C ARG A 19 -26.01 5.22 -14.25
N ALA A 20 -25.03 6.11 -14.45
CA ALA A 20 -24.20 6.05 -15.64
C ALA A 20 -23.29 4.82 -15.52
N LYS A 21 -23.33 3.94 -16.51
CA LYS A 21 -22.57 2.68 -16.45
C LYS A 21 -21.15 2.83 -17.00
N ASP A 22 -20.86 3.95 -17.65
CA ASP A 22 -19.55 4.28 -18.20
C ASP A 22 -19.25 5.79 -18.13
N PRO A 23 -17.97 6.19 -18.28
CA PRO A 23 -17.57 7.60 -18.25
C PRO A 23 -18.23 8.47 -19.32
N ASP A 24 -18.48 7.92 -20.51
CA ASP A 24 -19.06 8.68 -21.62
C ASP A 24 -20.52 9.04 -21.33
N GLU A 25 -21.29 8.13 -20.75
CA GLU A 25 -22.65 8.36 -20.26
C GLU A 25 -22.64 9.34 -19.07
N PHE A 26 -21.67 9.23 -18.16
CA PHE A 26 -21.55 10.16 -17.04
C PHE A 26 -21.30 11.59 -17.54
N VAL A 27 -20.35 11.78 -18.45
CA VAL A 27 -20.04 13.09 -19.04
C VAL A 27 -21.22 13.63 -19.83
N ARG A 28 -21.92 12.80 -20.61
CA ARG A 28 -23.13 13.23 -21.36
C ARG A 28 -24.26 13.68 -20.44
N SER A 29 -24.44 13.03 -19.29
CA SER A 29 -25.56 13.31 -18.37
C SER A 29 -25.27 14.39 -17.33
N ARG A 30 -24.03 14.50 -16.84
CA ARG A 30 -23.62 15.42 -15.76
C ARG A 30 -22.68 16.53 -16.22
N GLY A 31 -22.13 16.41 -17.43
CA GLY A 31 -21.18 17.35 -18.00
C GLY A 31 -19.72 17.12 -17.55
N PRO A 32 -18.77 17.77 -18.24
CA PRO A 32 -17.33 17.60 -17.99
C PRO A 32 -16.86 18.22 -16.67
N ALA A 33 -17.62 19.15 -16.08
CA ALA A 33 -17.28 19.72 -14.77
C ALA A 33 -17.45 18.69 -13.65
N ALA A 34 -18.59 17.99 -13.62
CA ALA A 34 -18.84 16.90 -12.69
C ALA A 34 -17.84 15.75 -12.86
N TRP A 35 -17.41 15.47 -14.10
CA TRP A 35 -16.37 14.48 -14.34
C TRP A 35 -15.03 14.87 -13.72
N ARG A 36 -14.63 16.16 -13.82
CA ARG A 36 -13.40 16.64 -13.15
C ARG A 36 -13.50 16.53 -11.64
N GLU A 37 -14.65 16.88 -11.04
CA GLU A 37 -14.89 16.72 -9.61
C GLU A 37 -14.78 15.25 -9.17
N LEU A 38 -15.36 14.33 -9.95
CA LEU A 38 -15.22 12.89 -9.71
C LEU A 38 -13.77 12.42 -9.81
N LEU A 39 -12.99 12.94 -10.76
CA LEU A 39 -11.58 12.59 -10.87
C LEU A 39 -10.76 13.04 -9.66
N GLU A 40 -11.20 14.01 -8.86
CA GLU A 40 -10.52 14.41 -7.62
C GLU A 40 -10.71 13.39 -6.47
N THR A 41 -11.69 12.48 -6.58
CA THR A 41 -11.91 11.39 -5.61
C THR A 41 -11.16 10.10 -5.98
N ARG A 42 -10.37 10.13 -7.06
CA ARG A 42 -9.62 8.96 -7.54
C ARG A 42 -8.64 8.46 -6.49
N THR A 43 -8.55 7.14 -6.36
CA THR A 43 -7.59 6.48 -5.46
C THR A 43 -6.39 5.99 -6.27
N CYS A 44 -5.18 5.97 -5.69
CA CYS A 44 -4.05 5.38 -6.39
C CYS A 44 -4.25 3.86 -6.58
N GLY A 45 -3.76 3.30 -7.69
CA GLY A 45 -3.99 1.89 -8.02
C GLY A 45 -3.42 0.91 -6.99
N ILE A 46 -2.39 1.30 -6.24
CA ILE A 46 -1.82 0.49 -5.16
C ILE A 46 -2.75 0.44 -3.95
N ALA A 47 -3.31 1.59 -3.54
CA ALA A 47 -4.27 1.66 -2.45
C ALA A 47 -5.57 0.93 -2.80
N TRP A 48 -6.08 1.09 -4.03
CA TRP A 48 -7.22 0.31 -4.52
C TRP A 48 -6.95 -1.20 -4.47
N ARG A 49 -5.79 -1.66 -4.95
CA ARG A 49 -5.47 -3.09 -4.92
C ARG A 49 -5.27 -3.63 -3.50
N ALA A 50 -4.68 -2.85 -2.61
CA ALA A 50 -4.54 -3.25 -1.21
C ALA A 50 -5.92 -3.38 -0.53
N HIS A 51 -6.84 -2.45 -0.83
CA HIS A 51 -8.22 -2.48 -0.37
C HIS A 51 -8.96 -3.75 -0.84
N GLU A 52 -8.86 -4.10 -2.12
CA GLU A 52 -9.41 -5.34 -2.68
C GLU A 52 -8.89 -6.61 -1.98
N LEU A 53 -7.59 -6.64 -1.62
CA LEU A 53 -7.00 -7.78 -0.88
C LEU A 53 -7.48 -7.83 0.58
N ALA A 54 -7.83 -6.67 1.13
CA ALA A 54 -8.37 -6.47 2.45
C ALA A 54 -9.91 -6.49 2.49
N ALA A 55 -10.55 -7.26 1.60
CA ALA A 55 -12.02 -7.39 1.44
C ALA A 55 -12.79 -7.89 2.68
N VAL A 56 -12.84 -7.06 3.72
CA VAL A 56 -13.58 -7.24 4.98
C VAL A 56 -13.95 -5.87 5.51
N SER A 57 -15.05 -5.75 6.25
CA SER A 57 -15.44 -4.47 6.84
C SER A 57 -14.90 -4.32 8.26
N ARG A 58 -15.00 -3.10 8.81
CA ARG A 58 -14.72 -2.81 10.22
C ARG A 58 -15.56 -3.66 11.19
N ASP A 59 -16.74 -4.11 10.77
CA ASP A 59 -17.68 -4.87 11.58
C ASP A 59 -17.46 -6.39 11.48
N SER A 60 -16.61 -6.85 10.55
CA SER A 60 -16.20 -8.26 10.45
C SER A 60 -15.45 -8.71 11.72
N PRO A 61 -15.48 -10.02 12.07
CA PRO A 61 -14.74 -10.55 13.21
C PRO A 61 -13.26 -10.18 13.24
N ALA A 62 -12.72 -9.87 14.41
CA ALA A 62 -11.32 -9.43 14.55
C ALA A 62 -10.27 -10.39 13.93
N PRO A 63 -10.41 -11.73 13.99
CA PRO A 63 -9.50 -12.64 13.31
C PRO A 63 -9.48 -12.43 11.78
N GLU A 64 -10.64 -12.21 11.17
CA GLU A 64 -10.77 -11.99 9.73
C GLU A 64 -10.13 -10.67 9.30
N ARG A 65 -10.35 -9.60 10.07
CA ARG A 65 -9.72 -8.29 9.81
C ARG A 65 -8.19 -8.36 9.89
N ARG A 66 -7.65 -9.11 10.85
CA ARG A 66 -6.20 -9.35 10.95
C ARG A 66 -5.67 -10.17 9.77
N ALA A 67 -6.41 -11.20 9.34
CA ALA A 67 -6.04 -12.01 8.18
C ALA A 67 -6.06 -11.17 6.88
N ALA A 68 -7.05 -10.28 6.73
CA ALA A 68 -7.14 -9.34 5.62
C ALA A 68 -5.93 -8.39 5.57
N LEU A 69 -5.58 -7.75 6.68
CA LEU A 69 -4.37 -6.93 6.77
C LEU A 69 -3.10 -7.74 6.47
N ALA A 70 -3.03 -9.01 6.89
CA ALA A 70 -1.88 -9.85 6.59
C ALA A 70 -1.75 -10.16 5.08
N ARG A 71 -2.85 -10.43 4.38
CA ARG A 71 -2.84 -10.62 2.91
C ARG A 71 -2.40 -9.36 2.17
N ALA A 72 -2.98 -8.21 2.52
CA ALA A 72 -2.59 -6.93 1.94
C ALA A 72 -1.12 -6.60 2.23
N GLY A 73 -0.66 -6.84 3.47
CA GLY A 73 0.73 -6.62 3.86
C GLY A 73 1.74 -7.54 3.18
N GLN A 74 1.40 -8.81 2.97
CA GLN A 74 2.22 -9.73 2.18
C GLN A 74 2.44 -9.20 0.76
N TRP A 75 1.37 -8.72 0.11
CA TRP A 75 1.47 -8.16 -1.23
C TRP A 75 2.25 -6.83 -1.24
N LEU A 76 1.94 -5.90 -0.34
CA LEU A 76 2.64 -4.62 -0.22
C LEU A 76 4.14 -4.80 0.06
N GLY A 77 4.52 -5.81 0.85
CA GLY A 77 5.92 -6.17 1.10
C GLY A 77 6.71 -6.59 -0.14
N THR A 78 6.04 -7.01 -1.22
CA THR A 78 6.70 -7.36 -2.50
C THR A 78 6.99 -6.15 -3.39
N LEU A 79 6.42 -4.99 -3.07
CA LEU A 79 6.53 -3.80 -3.92
C LEU A 79 7.89 -3.12 -3.75
N PRO A 80 8.43 -2.54 -4.85
CA PRO A 80 9.73 -1.88 -4.79
C PRO A 80 9.69 -0.60 -3.93
N PRO A 81 10.78 -0.24 -3.22
CA PRO A 81 10.83 0.95 -2.35
C PRO A 81 10.48 2.28 -3.04
N ARG A 82 10.65 2.36 -4.36
CA ARG A 82 10.27 3.55 -5.16
C ARG A 82 8.77 3.87 -5.13
N LEU A 83 7.94 2.98 -4.60
CA LEU A 83 6.50 3.16 -4.41
C LEU A 83 6.14 3.47 -2.95
N ALA A 84 7.08 3.94 -2.12
CA ALA A 84 6.86 4.16 -0.70
C ALA A 84 5.64 5.05 -0.40
N LEU A 85 5.46 6.15 -1.12
CA LEU A 85 4.31 7.05 -0.93
C LEU A 85 2.97 6.34 -1.20
N GLN A 86 2.88 5.57 -2.29
CA GLN A 86 1.66 4.80 -2.60
C GLN A 86 1.44 3.66 -1.60
N GLN A 87 2.52 3.09 -1.05
CA GLN A 87 2.43 2.08 0.01
C GLN A 87 1.92 2.68 1.33
N GLU A 88 2.33 3.91 1.66
CA GLU A 88 1.83 4.64 2.84
C GLU A 88 0.33 4.96 2.71
N GLU A 89 -0.10 5.49 1.56
CA GLU A 89 -1.51 5.73 1.25
C GLU A 89 -2.33 4.43 1.35
N ALA A 90 -1.82 3.33 0.77
CA ALA A 90 -2.47 2.03 0.83
C ALA A 90 -2.64 1.52 2.27
N VAL A 91 -1.62 1.70 3.13
CA VAL A 91 -1.70 1.34 4.55
C VAL A 91 -2.76 2.15 5.29
N GLN A 92 -2.86 3.44 5.00
CA GLN A 92 -3.89 4.29 5.59
C GLN A 92 -5.30 3.81 5.20
N VAL A 93 -5.54 3.62 3.90
CA VAL A 93 -6.84 3.18 3.36
C VAL A 93 -7.29 1.85 3.98
N ILE A 94 -6.42 0.83 3.99
CA ILE A 94 -6.79 -0.48 4.55
C ILE A 94 -6.95 -0.47 6.07
N ALA A 95 -6.22 0.40 6.78
CA ALA A 95 -6.37 0.54 8.22
C ALA A 95 -7.75 1.13 8.57
N GLU A 96 -8.13 2.21 7.91
CA GLU A 96 -9.44 2.84 8.06
C GLU A 96 -10.56 1.86 7.71
N HIS A 97 -10.44 1.16 6.57
CA HIS A 97 -11.43 0.16 6.13
C HIS A 97 -11.63 -0.98 7.13
N CYS A 98 -10.53 -1.49 7.72
CA CYS A 98 -10.56 -2.56 8.72
C CYS A 98 -10.89 -2.06 10.15
N GLY A 99 -11.10 -0.75 10.35
CA GLY A 99 -11.40 -0.16 11.66
C GLY A 99 -10.22 -0.15 12.64
N TYR A 100 -8.99 0.00 12.15
CA TYR A 100 -7.79 0.12 12.96
C TYR A 100 -7.15 1.50 12.84
N SER A 101 -6.36 1.88 13.85
CA SER A 101 -5.49 3.05 13.77
C SER A 101 -4.45 2.85 12.65
N SER A 102 -4.35 3.83 11.75
CA SER A 102 -3.34 3.89 10.69
C SER A 102 -1.92 3.78 11.25
N GLU A 103 -1.64 4.43 12.38
CA GLU A 103 -0.33 4.38 13.04
C GLU A 103 0.02 2.96 13.52
N ALA A 104 -0.93 2.27 14.13
CA ALA A 104 -0.74 0.91 14.63
C ALA A 104 -0.50 -0.09 13.47
N VAL A 105 -1.26 0.05 12.39
CA VAL A 105 -1.09 -0.77 11.18
C VAL A 105 0.25 -0.48 10.52
N ALA A 106 0.61 0.79 10.32
CA ALA A 106 1.90 1.17 9.73
C ALA A 106 3.09 0.62 10.52
N ARG A 107 3.03 0.66 11.86
CA ARG A 107 4.07 0.08 12.73
C ARG A 107 4.16 -1.44 12.55
N SER A 108 3.03 -2.13 12.52
CA SER A 108 2.96 -3.59 12.29
C SER A 108 3.52 -3.95 10.90
N PHE A 109 3.21 -3.18 9.87
CA PHE A 109 3.69 -3.40 8.51
C PHE A 109 5.20 -3.24 8.39
N ARG A 110 5.75 -2.15 8.94
CA ARG A 110 7.20 -1.94 9.01
C ARG A 110 7.92 -3.11 9.68
N ALA A 111 7.38 -3.62 10.79
CA ALA A 111 7.99 -4.72 11.52
C ALA A 111 7.92 -6.07 10.79
N ARG A 112 6.85 -6.31 10.01
CA ARG A 112 6.55 -7.66 9.48
C ARG A 112 6.88 -7.85 8.01
N PHE A 113 6.79 -6.80 7.20
CA PHE A 113 6.85 -6.90 5.74
C PHE A 113 7.97 -6.07 5.11
N TRP A 114 8.47 -5.05 5.81
CA TRP A 114 9.52 -4.15 5.31
C TRP A 114 10.79 -4.16 6.15
N ALA A 115 10.89 -5.05 7.14
CA ALA A 115 12.14 -5.24 7.86
C ALA A 115 13.22 -5.77 6.90
N VAL A 116 14.36 -5.08 6.85
CA VAL A 116 15.54 -5.56 6.11
C VAL A 116 15.92 -6.94 6.67
N PRO A 117 16.01 -8.00 5.84
CA PRO A 117 16.41 -9.31 6.31
C PRO A 117 17.79 -9.23 6.99
N GLU A 118 17.92 -9.91 8.12
CA GLU A 118 19.08 -9.89 9.02
C GLU A 118 20.41 -10.25 8.34
N ARG A 119 20.36 -10.86 7.14
CA ARG A 119 21.53 -11.19 6.30
C ARG A 119 22.34 -9.98 5.84
N GLU A 120 21.80 -8.76 5.85
CA GLU A 120 22.54 -7.53 5.50
C GLU A 120 23.10 -6.79 6.74
N ARG A 121 22.80 -7.26 7.96
CA ARG A 121 23.36 -6.70 9.21
C ARG A 121 24.69 -7.36 9.61
N GLN A 122 25.59 -7.67 8.66
CA GLN A 122 26.95 -8.04 9.04
C GLN A 122 27.71 -6.79 9.51
N PRO A 123 28.20 -6.72 10.75
CA PRO A 123 29.20 -5.73 11.11
C PRO A 123 30.48 -6.07 10.35
N THR A 124 30.79 -5.26 9.33
CA THR A 124 32.08 -5.28 8.64
C THR A 124 33.20 -4.97 9.64
N LYS A 125 33.94 -6.03 10.00
CA LYS A 125 35.36 -6.06 10.46
C LYS A 125 35.74 -5.27 11.72
N SER A 126 36.23 -6.01 12.71
CA SER A 126 37.60 -5.76 13.19
C SER A 126 38.35 -7.07 13.35
N ARG A 127 39.13 -7.38 12.30
CA ARG A 127 40.23 -8.33 12.34
C ARG A 127 41.38 -7.59 13.02
N ILE A 128 41.64 -7.85 14.30
CA ILE A 128 42.95 -7.56 14.88
C ILE A 128 43.70 -8.88 14.97
N VAL A 129 44.72 -8.96 14.12
CA VAL A 129 45.75 -10.00 14.06
C VAL A 129 46.74 -9.75 15.19
N GLY A 130 47.17 -10.81 15.88
CA GLY A 130 48.26 -10.74 16.85
C GLY A 130 48.52 -12.03 17.59
N ARG A 131 48.86 -13.11 16.86
CA ARG A 131 49.61 -14.23 17.44
C ARG A 131 51.04 -13.75 17.67
N THR A 132 51.50 -13.72 18.91
CA THR A 132 52.93 -13.80 19.22
C THR A 132 53.14 -15.04 20.08
N LEU A 133 53.89 -15.98 19.52
CA LEU A 133 54.48 -17.13 20.20
C LEU A 133 55.58 -16.60 21.11
N GLU A 134 55.62 -17.01 22.38
CA GLU A 134 56.87 -17.07 23.13
C GLU A 134 57.01 -18.44 23.82
N ARG A 135 58.29 -18.85 23.87
CA ARG A 135 58.85 -20.13 24.27
C ARG A 135 58.93 -20.30 25.78
#